data_AF-F6YL99-F1
#
_entry.id   AF-F6YL99-F1
#
_cell.length_a   1.000
_cell.length_b   1.000
_cell.length_c   1.000
_cell.angle_alpha   90.00
_cell.angle_beta   90.00
_cell.angle_gamma   90.00
#
_symmetry.space_group_name_H-M   'P 1'
#
loop_
_entity.id
_entity.type
_entity.pdbx_description
1 polymer ?
#
loop_
_entity_poly.entity_id
_entity_poly.type
_entity_poly.pdbx_seq_one_letter_code
_entity_poly.pdbx_strand_id
1 'polypeptide(L)'
;MAANAKVGRQVAGCNFVANDEIWKSHVHMEWAASKKWPQNWGFMTQTYKELSADAGPSKKEEKPKVELPEQLRLAPITPIEKYIKIGESPPYPDTTTGLVGWRSTKPDCKLEIYGAYAKGKGGLVKQLNWPQEGII
;
A
#
# COMPACT_ATOMS: atom_id res chain seq x y z
N MET A 1 -11.40 12.52 -51.72
CA MET A 1 -11.81 12.51 -50.30
C MET A 1 -12.30 11.11 -49.98
N ALA A 2 -11.48 10.30 -49.30
CA ALA A 2 -11.82 8.92 -48.97
C ALA A 2 -12.15 8.84 -47.47
N ALA A 3 -13.40 8.52 -47.13
CA ALA A 3 -13.79 8.16 -45.78
C ALA A 3 -13.92 6.64 -45.72
N ASN A 4 -12.86 5.98 -45.25
CA ASN A 4 -12.82 4.54 -45.01
C ASN A 4 -13.58 4.25 -43.70
N ALA A 5 -14.86 3.94 -43.82
CA ALA A 5 -15.64 3.42 -42.69
C ALA A 5 -15.15 1.99 -42.39
N LYS A 6 -14.31 1.84 -41.37
CA LYS A 6 -13.94 0.54 -40.83
C LYS A 6 -15.18 -0.07 -40.17
N VAL A 7 -15.98 -0.79 -40.95
CA VAL A 7 -16.97 -1.73 -40.43
C VAL A 7 -16.20 -2.79 -39.64
N GLY A 8 -16.49 -2.90 -38.35
CA GLY A 8 -15.84 -3.86 -37.46
C GLY A 8 -15.89 -5.26 -38.07
N ARG A 9 -14.77 -5.99 -37.96
CA ARG A 9 -14.63 -7.35 -38.50
C ARG A 9 -15.63 -8.25 -37.78
N GLN A 10 -16.77 -8.54 -38.39
CA GLN A 10 -17.66 -9.59 -37.91
C GLN A 10 -16.86 -10.90 -37.90
N VAL A 11 -16.89 -11.63 -36.78
CA VAL A 11 -16.21 -12.91 -36.65
C VAL A 11 -16.73 -13.83 -37.74
N ALA A 12 -15.86 -14.17 -38.70
CA ALA A 12 -16.22 -15.01 -39.82
C ALA A 12 -16.62 -16.39 -39.29
N GLY A 13 -17.93 -16.71 -39.33
CA GLY A 13 -18.46 -18.03 -38.96
C GLY A 13 -19.66 -18.06 -38.01
N CYS A 14 -20.11 -16.93 -37.44
CA CYS A 14 -21.29 -16.93 -36.57
C CYS A 14 -22.55 -16.46 -37.31
N ASN A 15 -23.60 -17.30 -37.31
CA ASN A 15 -24.92 -16.97 -37.83
C ASN A 15 -25.45 -15.68 -37.19
N PHE A 16 -25.97 -14.73 -37.99
CA PHE A 16 -26.56 -13.49 -37.49
C PHE A 16 -27.64 -13.74 -36.41
N VAL A 17 -28.41 -14.82 -36.55
CA VAL A 17 -29.40 -15.25 -35.56
C VAL A 17 -28.75 -15.62 -34.23
N ALA A 18 -27.62 -16.34 -34.27
CA ALA A 18 -26.89 -16.71 -33.06
C ALA A 18 -26.29 -15.49 -32.35
N ASN A 19 -25.80 -14.51 -33.10
CA ASN A 19 -25.31 -13.24 -32.53
C ASN A 19 -26.44 -12.43 -31.88
N ASP A 20 -27.62 -12.39 -32.51
CA ASP A 20 -28.81 -11.73 -31.95
C ASP A 20 -29.31 -12.42 -30.67
N GLU A 21 -29.30 -13.75 -30.63
CA GLU A 21 -29.65 -14.51 -29.42
C GLU A 21 -28.67 -14.29 -28.27
N ILE A 22 -27.35 -14.25 -28.55
CA ILE A 22 -26.32 -13.92 -27.55
C ILE A 22 -26.56 -12.51 -27.00
N TRP A 23 -26.83 -11.54 -27.89
CA TRP A 23 -27.11 -10.17 -27.48
C TRP A 23 -28.36 -10.09 -26.59
N LYS A 24 -29.46 -10.74 -26.98
CA LYS A 24 -30.68 -10.83 -26.17
C LYS A 24 -30.43 -11.45 -24.79
N SER A 25 -29.61 -12.49 -24.73
CA SER A 25 -29.22 -13.13 -23.47
C SER A 25 -28.46 -12.16 -22.56
N HIS A 26 -27.46 -11.45 -23.09
CA HIS A 26 -26.72 -10.44 -22.33
C HIS A 26 -27.62 -9.33 -21.79
N VAL A 27 -28.49 -8.77 -22.63
CA VAL A 27 -29.44 -7.73 -22.20
C VAL A 27 -30.36 -8.23 -21.08
N HIS A 28 -30.84 -9.48 -21.18
CA HIS A 28 -31.67 -10.08 -20.13
C HIS A 28 -30.90 -10.27 -18.82
N MET A 29 -29.66 -10.74 -18.89
CA MET A 29 -28.78 -10.93 -17.73
C MET A 29 -28.42 -9.59 -17.07
N GLU A 30 -28.12 -8.57 -17.85
CA GLU A 30 -27.86 -7.20 -17.36
C GLU A 30 -29.08 -6.63 -16.65
N TRP A 31 -30.27 -6.78 -17.23
CA TRP A 31 -31.51 -6.33 -16.62
C TRP A 31 -31.81 -7.07 -15.30
N ALA A 32 -31.64 -8.40 -15.28
CA ALA A 32 -31.84 -9.20 -14.08
C ALA A 32 -30.82 -8.85 -12.98
N ALA A 33 -29.55 -8.64 -13.37
CA ALA A 33 -28.50 -8.20 -12.47
C ALA A 33 -28.82 -6.81 -11.91
N SER A 34 -29.26 -5.86 -12.75
CA SER A 34 -29.63 -4.50 -12.32
C SER A 34 -30.75 -4.49 -11.30
N LYS A 35 -31.71 -5.43 -11.37
CA LYS A 35 -32.77 -5.57 -10.35
C LYS A 35 -32.28 -6.19 -9.04
N LYS A 36 -31.37 -7.17 -9.12
CA LYS A 36 -30.79 -7.84 -7.95
C LYS A 36 -29.69 -7.02 -7.27
N TRP A 37 -29.08 -6.08 -8.01
CA TRP A 37 -27.94 -5.30 -7.54
C TRP A 37 -28.24 -4.44 -6.31
N PRO A 38 -29.35 -3.69 -6.22
CA PRO A 38 -29.67 -2.90 -5.02
C PRO A 38 -29.89 -3.77 -3.77
N GLN A 39 -30.42 -4.98 -3.93
CA GLN A 39 -30.65 -5.89 -2.80
C GLN A 39 -29.32 -6.48 -2.28
N ASN A 40 -28.43 -6.88 -3.19
CA ASN A 40 -27.17 -7.52 -2.82
C ASN A 40 -26.06 -6.52 -2.47
N TRP A 41 -26.08 -5.33 -3.07
CA TRP A 41 -24.98 -4.36 -3.04
C TRP A 41 -25.43 -2.93 -2.67
N GLY A 42 -26.71 -2.70 -2.40
CA GLY A 42 -27.21 -1.37 -2.01
C GLY A 42 -26.59 -0.81 -0.74
N PHE A 43 -26.05 -1.67 0.14
CA PHE A 43 -25.29 -1.23 1.31
C PHE A 43 -24.01 -0.46 0.93
N MET A 44 -23.46 -0.65 -0.28
CA MET A 44 -22.29 0.10 -0.75
C MET A 44 -22.63 1.55 -1.11
N THR A 45 -23.88 1.83 -1.47
CA THR A 45 -24.36 3.20 -1.73
C THR A 45 -24.70 3.96 -0.45
N GLN A 46 -24.89 3.25 0.66
CA GLN A 46 -25.24 3.86 1.93
C GLN A 46 -24.03 4.55 2.53
N THR A 47 -24.20 5.80 2.96
CA THR A 47 -23.13 6.53 3.60
C THR A 47 -22.93 6.05 5.03
N TYR A 48 -21.69 6.10 5.53
CA TYR A 48 -21.36 5.74 6.92
C TYR A 48 -22.24 6.48 7.95
N LYS A 49 -22.70 7.70 7.63
CA LYS A 49 -23.57 8.51 8.48
C LYS A 49 -24.96 7.89 8.64
N GLU A 50 -25.55 7.39 7.57
CA GLU A 50 -26.87 6.73 7.60
C GLU A 50 -26.79 5.39 8.35
N LEU A 51 -25.72 4.63 8.12
CA LEU A 51 -25.45 3.39 8.86
C LEU A 51 -25.27 3.64 10.37
N SER A 52 -24.57 4.72 10.74
CA SER A 52 -24.37 5.10 12.14
C SER A 52 -25.62 5.66 12.82
N ALA A 53 -26.59 6.14 12.05
CA ALA A 53 -27.87 6.63 12.56
C ALA A 53 -28.85 5.47 12.81
N ASP A 54 -28.93 4.50 11.90
CA ASP A 54 -29.76 3.30 12.04
C ASP A 54 -29.26 2.33 13.11
N ALA A 55 -27.94 2.28 13.34
CA ALA A 55 -27.35 1.48 14.41
C ALA A 55 -27.67 2.00 15.83
N GLY A 56 -28.47 3.06 15.95
CA GLY A 56 -28.68 3.81 17.20
C GLY A 56 -27.39 4.48 17.67
N PRO A 57 -27.43 5.29 18.75
CA PRO A 57 -26.19 5.72 19.38
C PRO A 57 -25.48 4.45 19.81
N SER A 58 -24.43 4.07 19.08
CA SER A 58 -23.56 2.97 19.49
C SER A 58 -23.14 3.35 20.89
N LYS A 59 -23.70 2.67 21.90
CA LYS A 59 -23.25 2.82 23.26
C LYS A 59 -21.78 2.49 23.15
N LYS A 60 -20.94 3.52 23.22
CA LYS A 60 -19.55 3.36 23.58
C LYS A 60 -19.66 2.87 25.01
N GLU A 61 -20.00 1.61 25.20
CA GLU A 61 -19.75 0.93 26.44
C GLU A 61 -18.26 1.10 26.59
N GLU A 62 -17.89 1.98 27.51
CA GLU A 62 -16.52 2.16 27.91
C GLU A 62 -16.07 0.76 28.32
N LYS A 63 -15.37 0.09 27.39
CA LYS A 63 -14.85 -1.25 27.66
C LYS A 63 -14.10 -1.10 28.97
N PRO A 64 -14.47 -1.82 30.04
CA PRO A 64 -13.80 -1.69 31.30
C PRO A 64 -12.31 -1.87 31.02
N LYS A 65 -11.49 -0.89 31.43
CA LYS A 65 -10.04 -0.97 31.27
C LYS A 65 -9.61 -2.25 31.98
N VAL A 66 -9.39 -3.30 31.20
CA VAL A 66 -8.91 -4.57 31.70
C VAL A 66 -7.56 -4.27 32.34
N GLU A 67 -7.49 -4.42 33.66
CA GLU A 67 -6.23 -4.25 34.36
C GLU A 67 -5.28 -5.34 33.88
N LEU A 68 -4.27 -4.92 33.11
CA LEU A 68 -3.33 -5.85 32.53
C LEU A 68 -2.47 -6.44 33.67
N PRO A 69 -2.34 -7.78 33.75
CA PRO A 69 -1.44 -8.44 34.69
C PRO A 69 -0.03 -7.86 34.61
N GLU A 70 0.65 -7.75 35.77
CA GLU A 70 1.96 -7.08 35.87
C GLU A 70 3.01 -7.66 34.91
N GLN A 71 2.98 -8.97 34.68
CA GLN A 71 3.87 -9.69 33.76
C GLN A 71 3.71 -9.28 32.28
N LEU A 72 2.55 -8.73 31.91
CA LEU A 72 2.24 -8.26 30.55
C LEU A 72 2.38 -6.75 30.42
N ARG A 73 2.68 -6.03 31.52
CA ARG A 73 2.92 -4.59 31.48
C ARG A 73 4.27 -4.34 30.83
N LEU A 74 4.24 -3.61 29.71
CA LEU A 74 5.46 -3.10 29.10
C LEU A 74 6.14 -2.16 30.08
N ALA A 75 7.48 -2.20 30.11
CA ALA A 75 8.25 -1.17 30.78
C ALA A 75 7.80 0.21 30.27
N PRO A 76 7.75 1.24 31.14
CA PRO A 76 7.37 2.57 30.71
C PRO A 76 8.23 2.98 29.52
N ILE A 77 7.58 3.41 28.44
CA ILE A 77 8.28 3.89 27.25
C ILE A 77 9.16 5.04 27.71
N THR A 78 10.46 4.78 27.79
CA THR A 78 11.43 5.84 28.10
C THR A 78 11.23 6.93 27.05
N PRO A 79 11.11 8.22 27.47
CA PRO A 79 10.82 9.31 26.54
C PRO A 79 11.77 9.24 25.34
N ILE A 80 11.19 9.24 24.15
CA ILE A 80 11.92 9.13 22.88
C ILE A 80 13.00 10.23 22.80
N GLU A 81 12.73 11.39 23.40
CA GLU A 81 13.64 12.53 23.55
C GLU A 81 15.00 12.17 24.18
N LYS A 82 15.06 11.14 25.03
CA LYS A 82 16.33 10.69 25.63
C LYS A 82 17.28 10.09 24.58
N TYR A 83 16.74 9.48 23.53
CA TYR A 83 17.51 8.76 22.51
C TYR A 83 17.56 9.50 21.18
N ILE A 84 16.52 10.25 20.84
CA ILE A 84 16.44 11.03 19.60
C ILE A 84 16.74 12.49 19.93
N LYS A 85 18.01 12.86 19.78
CA LYS A 85 18.44 14.26 19.82
C LYS A 85 18.33 14.83 18.41
N ILE A 86 17.36 15.71 18.19
CA ILE A 86 17.21 16.44 16.93
C ILE A 86 18.25 17.56 16.94
N GLY A 87 19.29 17.45 16.12
CA GLY A 87 20.25 18.53 15.91
C GLY A 87 19.67 19.65 15.05
N GLU A 88 20.30 20.82 15.08
CA GLU A 88 19.92 21.96 14.23
C GLU A 88 20.10 21.63 12.74
N SER A 89 19.19 22.13 11.91
CA SER A 89 19.26 21.92 10.47
C SER A 89 20.34 22.82 9.83
N PRO A 90 20.98 22.37 8.73
CA PRO A 90 21.80 23.22 7.89
C PRO A 90 21.06 24.48 7.43
N PRO A 91 21.74 25.65 7.31
CA PRO A 91 21.17 26.80 6.62
C PRO A 91 20.90 26.45 5.15
N TYR A 92 19.80 26.98 4.62
CA TYR A 92 19.38 26.77 3.23
C TYR A 92 20.33 27.50 2.27
N PRO A 93 20.73 26.89 1.14
CA PRO A 93 21.62 27.53 0.19
C PRO A 93 20.88 28.59 -0.62
N ASP A 94 21.51 29.74 -0.83
CA ASP A 94 20.92 30.85 -1.61
C ASP A 94 20.86 30.57 -3.11
N THR A 95 21.65 29.60 -3.59
CA THR A 95 21.78 29.29 -5.02
C THR A 95 21.09 27.99 -5.40
N THR A 96 20.46 27.98 -6.58
CA THR A 96 19.82 26.77 -7.13
C THR A 96 20.82 25.64 -7.37
N THR A 97 22.05 25.98 -7.76
CA THR A 97 23.13 24.99 -7.89
C THR A 97 23.53 24.43 -6.53
N GLY A 98 23.57 25.30 -5.51
CA GLY A 98 23.84 24.91 -4.13
C GLY A 98 22.79 23.98 -3.53
N LEU A 99 21.57 23.92 -4.07
CA LEU A 99 20.54 22.95 -3.65
C LEU A 99 20.89 21.51 -4.00
N VAL A 100 21.66 21.29 -5.07
CA VAL A 100 22.01 19.95 -5.50
C VAL A 100 23.00 19.37 -4.49
N GLY A 101 22.54 18.41 -3.70
CA GLY A 101 23.37 17.70 -2.74
C GLY A 101 23.72 18.46 -1.45
N TRP A 102 23.09 19.60 -1.17
CA TRP A 102 23.39 20.46 0.01
C TRP A 102 23.38 19.73 1.36
N ARG A 103 22.48 18.75 1.51
CA ARG A 103 22.41 17.91 2.71
C ARG A 103 23.38 16.74 2.61
N SER A 104 23.46 16.08 1.46
CA SER A 104 24.26 14.87 1.28
C SER A 104 25.78 15.12 1.33
N THR A 105 26.24 16.34 1.08
CA THR A 105 27.67 16.71 1.18
C THR A 105 28.16 16.81 2.62
N LYS A 106 27.27 17.04 3.60
CA LYS A 106 27.65 17.13 5.02
C LYS A 106 27.96 15.74 5.59
N PRO A 107 29.04 15.57 6.37
CA PRO A 107 29.42 14.29 6.96
C PRO A 107 28.29 13.67 7.79
N ASP A 108 27.52 14.50 8.50
CA ASP A 108 26.43 14.06 9.38
C ASP A 108 25.15 13.65 8.63
N CYS A 109 25.06 13.97 7.33
CA CYS A 109 23.89 13.73 6.49
C CYS A 109 24.23 12.86 5.26
N LYS A 110 25.38 12.18 5.30
CA LYS A 110 25.77 11.22 4.27
C LYS A 110 24.81 10.02 4.29
N LEU A 111 24.05 9.88 3.21
CA LEU A 111 23.22 8.67 2.98
C LEU A 111 24.09 7.46 2.63
N GLU A 112 25.29 7.71 2.08
CA GLU A 112 26.26 6.69 1.69
C GLU A 112 27.10 6.22 2.88
N ILE A 113 26.44 5.66 3.92
CA ILE A 113 27.13 5.12 5.10
C ILE A 113 28.11 4.01 4.70
N TYR A 114 27.79 3.27 3.63
CA TYR A 114 28.58 2.14 3.17
C TYR A 114 29.49 2.46 1.97
N GLY A 115 29.29 3.60 1.30
CA GLY A 115 30.09 4.10 0.18
C GLY A 115 30.34 3.09 -0.96
N ALA A 116 31.21 3.46 -1.90
CA ALA A 116 31.77 2.54 -2.90
C ALA A 116 32.73 1.48 -2.29
N TYR A 117 33.00 1.58 -0.98
CA TYR A 117 33.94 0.75 -0.23
C TYR A 117 33.24 -0.26 0.67
N ALA A 118 32.00 -0.63 0.37
CA ALA A 118 31.36 -1.80 0.97
C ALA A 118 32.15 -3.05 0.55
N LYS A 119 33.26 -3.32 1.26
CA LYS A 119 33.97 -4.58 1.16
C LYS A 119 32.94 -5.64 1.51
N GLY A 120 32.69 -6.57 0.58
CA GLY A 120 31.81 -7.70 0.86
C GLY A 120 32.23 -8.30 2.19
N LYS A 121 31.31 -8.38 3.16
CA LYS A 121 31.61 -9.08 4.40
C LYS A 121 32.03 -10.49 3.95
N GLY A 122 33.27 -10.88 4.26
CA GLY A 122 33.86 -12.12 3.74
C GLY A 122 32.95 -13.33 3.96
N GLY A 123 33.20 -14.45 3.27
CA GLY A 123 32.34 -15.62 3.34
C GLY A 123 31.97 -16.04 4.77
N LEU A 124 30.77 -16.60 4.94
CA LEU A 124 30.17 -16.97 6.23
C LEU A 124 31.13 -17.69 7.19
N VAL A 125 31.99 -18.56 6.65
CA VAL A 125 33.05 -19.25 7.39
C VAL A 125 33.92 -18.29 8.20
N LYS A 126 34.37 -17.19 7.59
CA LYS A 126 35.21 -16.19 8.23
C LYS A 126 34.45 -15.34 9.23
N GLN A 127 33.15 -15.13 9.02
CA GLN A 127 32.32 -14.38 9.97
C GLN A 127 32.02 -15.18 11.23
N LEU A 128 31.87 -16.49 11.10
CA LEU A 128 31.52 -17.40 12.18
C LEU A 128 32.74 -18.07 12.83
N ASN A 129 33.96 -17.73 12.39
CA ASN A 129 35.21 -18.40 12.79
C ASN A 129 35.11 -19.93 12.70
N TRP A 130 34.48 -20.44 11.63
CA TRP A 130 34.25 -21.88 11.51
C TRP A 130 35.56 -22.62 11.16
N PRO A 131 35.82 -23.79 11.77
CA PRO A 131 36.97 -24.60 11.41
C PRO A 131 36.81 -25.11 9.98
N GLN A 132 37.93 -25.23 9.25
CA GLN A 132 37.92 -25.70 7.86
C GLN A 132 37.31 -27.10 7.71
N GLU A 133 37.41 -27.93 8.74
CA GLU A 133 36.83 -29.28 8.80
C GLU A 133 35.29 -29.30 8.68
N GLY A 134 34.61 -28.18 8.93
CA GLY A 134 33.15 -28.05 8.80
C GLY A 134 32.67 -27.69 7.38
N ILE A 135 33.60 -27.49 6.44
CA ILE A 135 33.33 -27.15 5.05
C ILE A 135 33.56 -28.43 4.23
N ILE A 136 32.46 -29.13 3.94
CA ILE A 136 32.47 -30.35 3.12
C ILE A 136 32.55 -29.99 1.64
#